data_AF-A0A7X8KZ64-F1
#
_entry.id   AF-A0A7X8KZ64-F1
#
_cell.length_a   1.000
_cell.length_b   1.000
_cell.length_c   1.000
_cell.angle_alpha   90.00
_cell.angle_beta   90.00
_cell.angle_gamma   90.00
#
_symmetry.space_group_name_H-M   'P 1'
#
loop_
_entity.id
_entity.type
_entity.pdbx_description
1 polymer ?
#
loop_
_entity_poly.entity_id
_entity_poly.type
_entity_poly.pdbx_seq_one_letter_code
_entity_poly.pdbx_strand_id
1 'polypeptide(L)'
;MLKYKLIPQSKDEKIGITIPLNIAFVNLADIASCNISAREAVKLIASSIDGPVGINVIDMDCVTTTSDGIMTEGTVVLMAAGDRGKINPDFGILEMEEIPYSEELIREEPHLKQWEMYPGKRLFRGPNPKKKLIPVHNVVITGRAGNNNSATEMMNIVTMEEILLPILGQLEIMRDGNIVVGNTGEVISVGIGMTIAEKFGRIFPTRQYKAGDTAHGSGEYAKTLKRDIPIIAADKAVIAKQTIKALQFGMIPGKDIGCSPLVLSIAKAMGLEIDLDNITDRAYAELASVGITKEWLREERIPLSADEVISKADTLVPGINNPRKFKASDITLLKEIEI
;
A
#
# COMPACT_ATOMS: atom_id res chain seq x y z
N MET A 1 3.85 -5.26 28.59
CA MET A 1 2.70 -5.81 27.84
C MET A 1 2.86 -5.40 26.40
N LEU A 2 2.89 -6.37 25.49
CA LEU A 2 2.92 -6.13 24.05
C LEU A 2 1.52 -5.78 23.56
N LYS A 3 1.37 -4.62 22.90
CA LYS A 3 0.08 -4.14 22.37
C LYS A 3 0.03 -4.30 20.86
N TYR A 4 -1.14 -4.69 20.34
CA TYR A 4 -1.37 -4.75 18.90
C TYR A 4 -2.84 -4.48 18.56
N LYS A 5 -3.08 -3.97 17.35
CA LYS A 5 -4.43 -3.78 16.79
C LYS A 5 -4.79 -5.00 15.95
N LEU A 6 -6.02 -5.50 16.10
CA LEU A 6 -6.52 -6.69 15.42
C LEU A 6 -7.80 -6.36 14.66
N ILE A 7 -7.83 -6.61 13.35
CA ILE A 7 -9.08 -6.74 12.59
C ILE A 7 -9.42 -8.23 12.57
N PRO A 8 -10.53 -8.66 13.20
CA PRO A 8 -10.93 -10.06 13.18
C PRO A 8 -11.33 -10.54 11.78
N GLN A 9 -11.09 -11.81 11.49
CA GLN A 9 -11.72 -12.47 10.34
C GLN A 9 -13.24 -12.32 10.44
N SER A 10 -13.91 -11.88 9.37
CA SER A 10 -15.32 -11.52 9.44
C SER A 10 -16.00 -11.50 8.07
N LYS A 11 -17.32 -11.77 8.08
CA LYS A 11 -18.24 -11.51 6.97
C LYS A 11 -19.36 -10.54 7.40
N ASP A 12 -19.09 -9.70 8.39
CA ASP A 12 -20.08 -8.79 8.97
C ASP A 12 -20.56 -7.77 7.92
N GLU A 13 -21.86 -7.82 7.63
CA GLU A 13 -22.55 -6.90 6.71
C GLU A 13 -22.42 -5.42 7.12
N LYS A 14 -22.17 -5.13 8.41
CA LYS A 14 -21.93 -3.78 8.91
C LYS A 14 -20.65 -3.18 8.31
N ILE A 15 -19.57 -3.96 8.26
CA ILE A 15 -18.31 -3.56 7.61
C ILE A 15 -18.53 -3.47 6.09
N GLY A 16 -19.37 -4.35 5.55
CA GLY A 16 -19.79 -4.31 4.13
C GLY A 16 -18.82 -5.00 3.18
N ILE A 17 -17.79 -5.66 3.70
CA ILE A 17 -16.82 -6.47 2.96
C ILE A 17 -16.49 -7.76 3.72
N THR A 18 -15.89 -8.72 3.03
CA THR A 18 -15.30 -9.90 3.66
C THR A 18 -13.87 -9.58 4.12
N ILE A 19 -13.57 -9.88 5.39
CA ILE A 19 -12.22 -9.93 5.94
C ILE A 19 -11.80 -11.41 5.98
N PRO A 20 -10.92 -11.87 5.05
CA PRO A 20 -10.71 -13.31 4.79
C PRO A 20 -9.94 -14.05 5.89
N LEU A 21 -9.18 -13.34 6.72
CA LEU A 21 -8.39 -13.85 7.84
C LEU A 21 -8.21 -12.75 8.89
N ASN A 22 -7.71 -13.10 10.07
CA ASN A 22 -7.37 -12.08 11.06
C ASN A 22 -6.20 -11.23 10.59
N ILE A 23 -6.17 -9.95 10.94
CA ILE A 23 -5.11 -9.04 10.52
C ILE A 23 -4.60 -8.28 11.73
N ALA A 24 -3.35 -8.50 12.09
CA ALA A 24 -2.71 -7.90 13.24
C ALA A 24 -1.68 -6.84 12.82
N PHE A 25 -1.72 -5.69 13.48
CA PHE A 25 -0.78 -4.59 13.30
C PHE A 25 -0.12 -4.29 14.65
N VAL A 26 1.22 -4.29 14.67
CA VAL A 26 2.00 -4.04 15.87
C VAL A 26 3.06 -2.97 15.60
N ASN A 27 3.22 -2.02 16.51
CA ASN A 27 4.21 -0.97 16.39
C ASN A 27 5.59 -1.52 16.80
N LEU A 28 6.62 -1.24 15.99
CA LEU A 28 8.00 -1.61 16.32
C LEU A 28 8.44 -0.98 17.67
N ALA A 29 7.98 0.23 17.98
CA ALA A 29 8.27 0.89 19.25
C ALA A 29 7.68 0.13 20.46
N ASP A 30 6.48 -0.43 20.32
CA ASP A 30 5.83 -1.21 21.38
C ASP A 30 6.58 -2.53 21.62
N ILE A 31 7.07 -3.17 20.55
CA ILE A 31 7.95 -4.35 20.62
C ILE A 31 9.25 -4.01 21.37
N ALA A 32 9.91 -2.92 20.98
CA ALA A 32 11.15 -2.47 21.62
C ALA A 32 10.95 -2.17 23.12
N SER A 33 9.81 -1.57 23.49
CA SER A 33 9.47 -1.30 24.89
C SER A 33 9.29 -2.56 25.75
N CYS A 34 9.01 -3.70 25.12
CA CYS A 34 8.90 -5.00 25.78
C CYS A 34 10.24 -5.75 25.82
N ASN A 35 11.33 -5.18 25.29
CA ASN A 35 12.66 -5.80 25.24
C ASN A 35 12.68 -7.19 24.58
N ILE A 36 11.86 -7.38 23.53
CA ILE A 36 11.83 -8.59 22.69
C ILE A 36 12.10 -8.24 21.24
N SER A 37 12.49 -9.22 20.44
CA SER A 37 12.66 -9.05 19.00
C SER A 37 11.33 -9.03 18.25
N ALA A 38 11.32 -8.45 17.05
CA ALA A 38 10.15 -8.48 16.17
C ALA A 38 9.72 -9.91 15.80
N ARG A 39 10.68 -10.85 15.66
CA ARG A 39 10.40 -12.27 15.41
C ARG A 39 9.71 -12.96 16.59
N GLU A 40 10.10 -12.63 17.81
CA GLU A 40 9.44 -13.14 19.01
C GLU A 40 8.03 -12.56 19.13
N ALA A 41 7.87 -11.25 18.91
CA ALA A 41 6.58 -10.58 18.96
C ALA A 41 5.54 -11.20 18.00
N VAL A 42 5.90 -11.44 16.73
CA VAL A 42 4.94 -12.05 15.78
C VAL A 42 4.57 -13.48 16.16
N LYS A 43 5.49 -14.26 16.75
CA LYS A 43 5.19 -15.60 17.26
C LYS A 43 4.20 -15.54 18.42
N LEU A 44 4.40 -14.63 19.38
CA LEU A 44 3.48 -14.43 20.50
C LEU A 44 2.09 -14.01 20.02
N ILE A 45 2.02 -13.06 19.08
CA ILE A 45 0.75 -12.63 18.48
C ILE A 45 0.06 -13.81 17.79
N ALA A 46 0.77 -14.57 16.96
CA ALA A 46 0.21 -15.75 16.31
C ALA A 46 -0.32 -16.76 17.33
N SER A 47 0.45 -17.08 18.38
CA SER A 47 0.06 -17.97 19.49
C SER A 47 -1.20 -17.52 20.24
N SER A 48 -1.52 -16.23 20.23
CA SER A 48 -2.74 -15.70 20.86
C SER A 48 -4.01 -15.78 20.00
N ILE A 49 -3.90 -16.24 18.74
CA ILE A 49 -5.01 -16.25 17.76
C ILE A 49 -5.30 -17.68 17.29
N ASP A 50 -6.51 -18.16 17.56
CA ASP A 50 -7.01 -19.48 17.10
C ASP A 50 -7.58 -19.40 15.67
N GLY A 51 -6.74 -19.06 14.69
CA GLY A 51 -7.15 -18.92 13.30
C GLY A 51 -6.04 -18.42 12.37
N PRO A 52 -6.32 -18.29 11.05
CA PRO A 52 -5.37 -17.70 10.12
C PRO A 52 -5.18 -16.21 10.45
N VAL A 53 -3.93 -15.75 10.42
CA VAL A 53 -3.58 -14.36 10.70
C VAL A 53 -2.44 -13.86 9.81
N GLY A 54 -2.57 -12.67 9.25
CA GLY A 54 -1.50 -11.87 8.70
C GLY A 54 -1.04 -10.87 9.75
N ILE A 55 0.26 -10.77 10.00
CA ILE A 55 0.82 -9.94 11.07
C ILE A 55 1.83 -8.98 10.45
N ASN A 56 1.64 -7.68 10.68
CA ASN A 56 2.47 -6.61 10.15
C ASN A 56 3.13 -5.86 11.30
N VAL A 57 4.46 -5.86 11.33
CA VAL A 57 5.26 -5.01 12.21
C VAL A 57 5.52 -3.69 11.48
N ILE A 58 5.02 -2.60 12.05
CA ILE A 58 5.09 -1.27 11.45
C ILE A 58 6.07 -0.41 12.24
N ASP A 59 7.09 0.12 11.56
CA ASP A 59 7.90 1.21 12.10
C ASP A 59 7.26 2.53 11.69
N MET A 60 6.76 3.29 12.66
CA MET A 60 6.12 4.58 12.43
C MET A 60 7.13 5.72 12.24
N ASP A 61 8.42 5.49 12.49
CA ASP A 61 9.50 6.49 12.50
C ASP A 61 10.47 6.31 11.31
N CYS A 62 10.01 5.71 10.22
CA CYS A 62 10.76 5.53 8.99
C CYS A 62 10.01 6.12 7.79
N VAL A 63 10.54 5.95 6.58
CA VAL A 63 9.85 6.29 5.32
C VAL A 63 9.79 5.10 4.38
N THR A 64 8.81 5.14 3.48
CA THR A 64 8.67 4.24 2.34
C THR A 64 8.04 4.98 1.17
N THR A 65 7.85 4.28 0.07
CA THR A 65 7.18 4.74 -1.15
C THR A 65 5.89 3.95 -1.33
N THR A 66 4.82 4.58 -1.83
CA THR A 66 3.66 3.86 -2.38
C THR A 66 4.01 3.19 -3.72
N SER A 67 3.12 2.40 -4.29
CA SER A 67 3.44 1.61 -5.50
C SER A 67 3.63 2.50 -6.72
N ASP A 68 2.98 3.67 -6.72
CA ASP A 68 3.12 4.75 -7.68
C ASP A 68 4.18 5.79 -7.25
N GLY A 69 4.97 5.52 -6.21
CA GLY A 69 6.18 6.29 -5.89
C GLY A 69 5.98 7.51 -5.01
N ILE A 70 4.86 7.64 -4.30
CA ILE A 70 4.65 8.72 -3.32
C ILE A 70 5.37 8.36 -2.03
N MET A 71 6.30 9.19 -1.58
CA MET A 71 7.00 8.95 -0.32
C MET A 71 6.12 9.29 0.89
N THR A 72 6.13 8.43 1.90
CA THR A 72 5.31 8.59 3.11
C THR A 72 6.04 8.11 4.36
N GLU A 73 5.63 8.64 5.52
CA GLU A 73 6.16 8.24 6.84
C GLU A 73 5.45 7.02 7.40
N GLY A 74 6.25 6.06 7.81
CA GLY A 74 5.88 4.79 8.39
C GLY A 74 5.75 3.68 7.34
N THR A 75 6.18 2.47 7.69
CA THR A 75 6.00 1.32 6.82
C THR A 75 6.08 -0.02 7.56
N VAL A 76 5.72 -1.09 6.86
CA VAL A 76 5.94 -2.46 7.31
C VAL A 76 7.44 -2.77 7.23
N VAL A 77 8.02 -3.21 8.34
CA VAL A 77 9.44 -3.65 8.42
C VAL A 77 9.57 -5.16 8.54
N LEU A 78 8.50 -5.85 8.94
CA LEU A 78 8.43 -7.30 8.97
C LEU A 78 6.97 -7.72 8.75
N MET A 79 6.77 -8.71 7.89
CA MET A 79 5.47 -9.36 7.69
C MET A 79 5.54 -10.83 8.05
N ALA A 80 4.46 -11.34 8.62
CA ALA A 80 4.33 -12.74 8.99
C ALA A 80 2.94 -13.28 8.63
N ALA A 81 2.86 -14.59 8.51
CA ALA A 81 1.62 -15.34 8.42
C ALA A 81 1.61 -16.41 9.53
N GLY A 82 0.49 -16.55 10.22
CA GLY A 82 0.28 -17.56 11.25
C GLY A 82 -1.05 -18.28 11.08
N ASP A 83 -1.14 -19.49 11.63
CA ASP A 83 -2.40 -20.22 11.72
C ASP A 83 -2.40 -21.13 12.95
N ARG A 84 -3.49 -21.08 13.74
CA ARG A 84 -3.69 -21.88 14.97
C ARG A 84 -2.48 -21.85 15.90
N GLY A 85 -2.02 -20.64 16.20
CA GLY A 85 -0.92 -20.43 17.13
C GLY A 85 0.49 -20.71 16.61
N LYS A 86 0.64 -21.05 15.33
CA LYS A 86 1.93 -21.43 14.72
C LYS A 86 2.31 -20.50 13.58
N ILE A 87 3.61 -20.38 13.35
CA ILE A 87 4.23 -19.74 12.19
C ILE A 87 5.14 -20.78 11.54
N ASN A 88 5.06 -20.93 10.22
CA ASN A 88 5.98 -21.78 9.48
C ASN A 88 7.42 -21.23 9.62
N PRO A 89 8.40 -22.05 10.03
CA PRO A 89 9.75 -21.57 10.31
C PRO A 89 10.49 -21.04 9.08
N ASP A 90 10.16 -21.57 7.90
CA ASP A 90 10.85 -21.25 6.65
C ASP A 90 10.13 -20.13 5.90
N PHE A 91 8.80 -20.25 5.75
CA PHE A 91 8.00 -19.38 4.89
C PHE A 91 7.11 -18.40 5.64
N GLY A 92 7.05 -18.46 6.96
CA GLY A 92 6.06 -17.72 7.75
C GLY A 92 6.46 -16.31 8.15
N ILE A 93 7.71 -15.89 7.94
CA ILE A 93 8.25 -14.57 8.33
C ILE A 93 9.17 -14.03 7.23
N LEU A 94 9.01 -12.74 6.90
CA LEU A 94 9.89 -12.05 5.97
C LEU A 94 10.10 -10.61 6.43
N GLU A 95 11.37 -10.20 6.44
CA GLU A 95 11.81 -8.86 6.82
C GLU A 95 11.99 -7.99 5.59
N MET A 96 11.59 -6.72 5.71
CA MET A 96 11.83 -5.70 4.71
C MET A 96 13.25 -5.15 4.84
N GLU A 97 13.89 -4.82 3.72
CA GLU A 97 15.26 -4.33 3.74
C GLU A 97 15.31 -2.81 3.94
N GLU A 98 16.22 -2.36 4.82
CA GLU A 98 16.63 -0.97 4.88
C GLU A 98 17.46 -0.63 3.63
N ILE A 99 17.06 0.42 2.91
CA ILE A 99 17.76 0.88 1.72
C ILE A 99 18.60 2.11 2.09
N PRO A 100 19.93 2.05 1.96
CA PRO A 100 20.77 3.19 2.28
C PRO A 100 20.58 4.32 1.27
N TYR A 101 20.66 5.55 1.76
CA TYR A 101 20.70 6.73 0.92
C TYR A 101 21.94 6.72 0.03
N SER A 102 21.77 7.04 -1.25
CA SER A 102 22.89 7.43 -2.12
C SER A 102 22.39 8.28 -3.28
N GLU A 103 23.22 9.22 -3.73
CA GLU A 103 22.94 10.03 -4.93
C GLU A 103 22.75 9.17 -6.19
N GLU A 104 23.49 8.06 -6.28
CA GLU A 104 23.33 7.10 -7.37
C GLU A 104 21.94 6.48 -7.37
N LEU A 105 21.44 6.06 -6.19
CA LEU A 105 20.10 5.51 -6.06
C LEU A 105 19.04 6.53 -6.49
N ILE A 106 19.15 7.79 -6.06
CA ILE A 106 18.20 8.85 -6.43
C ILE A 106 18.22 9.11 -7.93
N ARG A 107 19.39 9.06 -8.57
CA ARG A 107 19.52 9.20 -10.03
C ARG A 107 18.84 8.03 -10.77
N GLU A 108 18.97 6.82 -10.26
CA GLU A 108 18.33 5.62 -10.83
C GLU A 108 16.82 5.57 -10.55
N GLU A 109 16.38 6.19 -9.46
CA GLU A 109 15.02 6.16 -8.93
C GLU A 109 14.54 7.58 -8.56
N PRO A 110 14.18 8.41 -9.56
CA PRO A 110 13.95 9.84 -9.35
C PRO A 110 12.85 10.18 -8.34
N HIS A 111 11.85 9.31 -8.16
CA HIS A 111 10.82 9.47 -7.12
C HIS A 111 11.42 9.60 -5.71
N LEU A 112 12.62 9.06 -5.45
CA LEU A 112 13.28 9.15 -4.14
C LEU A 112 13.83 10.53 -3.81
N LYS A 113 13.84 11.50 -4.76
CA LYS A 113 14.14 12.90 -4.42
C LYS A 113 13.26 13.44 -3.31
N GLN A 114 12.03 12.92 -3.19
CA GLN A 114 11.12 13.24 -2.09
C GLN A 114 11.71 12.99 -0.69
N TRP A 115 12.76 12.16 -0.56
CA TRP A 115 13.44 11.87 0.70
C TRP A 115 14.06 13.12 1.34
N GLU A 116 14.37 14.14 0.55
CA GLU A 116 14.81 15.46 1.04
C GLU A 116 13.77 16.10 1.99
N MET A 117 12.49 15.79 1.82
CA MET A 117 11.41 16.26 2.71
C MET A 117 11.36 15.51 4.05
N TYR A 118 12.20 14.49 4.25
CA TYR A 118 12.20 13.59 5.41
C TYR A 118 13.62 13.40 5.96
N PRO A 119 14.29 14.48 6.41
CA PRO A 119 15.68 14.43 6.84
C PRO A 119 15.87 13.45 8.01
N GLY A 120 16.90 12.60 7.91
CA GLY A 120 17.26 11.63 8.95
C GLY A 120 16.39 10.38 9.02
N LYS A 121 15.31 10.28 8.23
CA LYS A 121 14.46 9.08 8.21
C LYS A 121 15.11 7.96 7.42
N ARG A 122 15.02 6.73 7.90
CA ARG A 122 15.49 5.52 7.21
C ARG A 122 14.45 5.05 6.21
N LEU A 123 14.88 4.58 5.03
CA LEU A 123 13.99 4.06 3.99
C LEU A 123 13.89 2.54 4.10
N PHE A 124 12.68 2.00 4.21
CA PHE A 124 12.41 0.56 4.11
C PHE A 124 11.49 0.27 2.93
N ARG A 125 11.79 -0.82 2.20
CA ARG A 125 11.01 -1.24 1.02
C ARG A 125 10.73 -2.74 1.06
N GLY A 126 10.75 -3.43 -0.07
CA GLY A 126 10.61 -4.88 -0.13
C GLY A 126 11.80 -5.62 0.51
N PRO A 127 11.67 -6.94 0.67
CA PRO A 127 12.74 -7.80 1.13
C PRO A 127 13.88 -7.85 0.12
N ASN A 128 15.10 -8.04 0.61
CA ASN A 128 16.24 -8.34 -0.26
C ASN A 128 16.00 -9.67 -1.00
N PRO A 129 15.99 -9.70 -2.34
CA PRO A 129 15.72 -10.90 -3.12
C PRO A 129 16.63 -12.09 -2.81
N LYS A 130 17.87 -11.84 -2.36
CA LYS A 130 18.80 -12.89 -1.95
C LYS A 130 18.43 -13.56 -0.63
N LYS A 131 17.61 -12.90 0.20
CA LYS A 131 17.09 -13.42 1.47
C LYS A 131 15.72 -14.08 1.32
N LYS A 132 15.09 -13.99 0.14
CA LYS A 132 13.78 -14.59 -0.12
C LYS A 132 13.93 -16.06 -0.46
N LEU A 133 13.12 -16.91 0.17
CA LEU A 133 12.96 -18.29 -0.24
C LEU A 133 11.99 -18.44 -1.41
N ILE A 134 10.95 -17.58 -1.48
CA ILE A 134 10.00 -17.54 -2.59
C ILE A 134 10.46 -16.43 -3.55
N PRO A 135 10.98 -16.75 -4.74
CA PRO A 135 11.68 -15.77 -5.57
C PRO A 135 10.74 -14.75 -6.20
N VAL A 136 9.54 -15.18 -6.62
CA VAL A 136 8.64 -14.39 -7.47
C VAL A 136 7.93 -13.28 -6.71
N HIS A 137 7.25 -13.62 -5.60
CA HIS A 137 6.45 -12.67 -4.83
C HIS A 137 7.08 -12.36 -3.47
N ASN A 138 6.84 -11.16 -2.95
CA ASN A 138 7.12 -10.86 -1.55
C ASN A 138 5.98 -11.46 -0.75
N VAL A 139 6.11 -12.72 -0.32
CA VAL A 139 5.01 -13.46 0.32
C VAL A 139 5.51 -14.33 1.47
N VAL A 140 4.69 -14.43 2.51
CA VAL A 140 4.83 -15.38 3.61
C VAL A 140 3.56 -16.20 3.77
N ILE A 141 3.71 -17.47 4.14
CA ILE A 141 2.61 -18.43 4.19
C ILE A 141 2.76 -19.33 5.42
N THR A 142 1.67 -19.46 6.17
CA THR A 142 1.51 -20.49 7.22
C THR A 142 0.08 -21.01 7.22
N GLY A 143 -0.09 -22.33 7.09
CA GLY A 143 -1.41 -22.95 7.13
C GLY A 143 -2.33 -22.34 6.09
N ARG A 144 -3.46 -21.77 6.53
CA ARG A 144 -4.44 -21.09 5.67
C ARG A 144 -4.10 -19.62 5.36
N ALA A 145 -3.14 -19.00 6.05
CA ALA A 145 -2.84 -17.58 5.91
C ALA A 145 -1.72 -17.34 4.89
N GLY A 146 -1.97 -16.42 3.95
CA GLY A 146 -0.97 -15.78 3.09
C GLY A 146 -0.93 -14.27 3.34
N ASN A 147 0.27 -13.70 3.39
CA ASN A 147 0.49 -12.26 3.53
C ASN A 147 1.55 -11.83 2.49
N ASN A 148 1.15 -11.02 1.50
CA ASN A 148 1.91 -10.78 0.28
C ASN A 148 2.08 -9.30 -0.09
N ASN A 149 2.93 -9.06 -1.10
CA ASN A 149 3.33 -7.76 -1.64
C ASN A 149 3.74 -6.76 -0.55
N SER A 150 4.68 -7.18 0.31
CA SER A 150 5.11 -6.39 1.48
C SER A 150 3.94 -6.01 2.38
N ALA A 151 3.04 -6.98 2.56
CA ALA A 151 1.87 -6.95 3.41
C ALA A 151 0.77 -5.96 3.04
N THR A 152 0.66 -5.62 1.76
CA THR A 152 -0.46 -4.83 1.25
C THR A 152 -1.57 -5.69 0.65
N GLU A 153 -1.38 -7.00 0.56
CA GLU A 153 -2.46 -7.94 0.24
C GLU A 153 -2.37 -9.13 1.20
N MET A 154 -3.52 -9.64 1.62
CA MET A 154 -3.60 -10.79 2.53
C MET A 154 -4.71 -11.70 2.06
N MET A 155 -4.50 -13.00 2.16
CA MET A 155 -5.44 -13.97 1.61
C MET A 155 -5.54 -15.22 2.47
N ASN A 156 -6.74 -15.77 2.48
CA ASN A 156 -6.94 -17.13 2.94
C ASN A 156 -6.71 -18.06 1.75
N ILE A 157 -5.59 -18.78 1.74
CA ILE A 157 -5.16 -19.57 0.58
C ILE A 157 -6.03 -20.81 0.33
N VAL A 158 -6.91 -21.16 1.28
CA VAL A 158 -7.85 -22.28 1.11
C VAL A 158 -9.17 -21.80 0.51
N THR A 159 -9.70 -20.66 0.98
CA THR A 159 -10.94 -20.09 0.41
C THR A 159 -10.69 -19.25 -0.84
N MET A 160 -9.43 -18.91 -1.11
CA MET A 160 -9.00 -17.99 -2.18
C MET A 160 -9.61 -16.59 -2.05
N GLU A 161 -10.07 -16.23 -0.85
CA GLU A 161 -10.55 -14.87 -0.54
C GLU A 161 -9.34 -13.99 -0.19
N GLU A 162 -9.26 -12.81 -0.81
CA GLU A 162 -8.17 -11.83 -0.68
C GLU A 162 -8.72 -10.49 -0.14
N ILE A 163 -7.86 -9.71 0.51
CA ILE A 163 -8.11 -8.31 0.88
C ILE A 163 -6.89 -7.44 0.60
N LEU A 164 -7.11 -6.22 0.12
CA LEU A 164 -6.07 -5.21 -0.05
C LEU A 164 -6.00 -4.26 1.16
N LEU A 165 -4.76 -3.99 1.57
CA LEU A 165 -4.39 -3.08 2.65
C LEU A 165 -3.28 -2.14 2.18
N PRO A 166 -3.56 -1.13 1.35
CA PRO A 166 -2.55 -0.15 0.96
C PRO A 166 -1.90 0.50 2.18
N ILE A 167 -0.60 0.80 2.09
CA ILE A 167 0.19 1.21 3.26
C ILE A 167 -0.40 2.41 4.01
N LEU A 168 -0.93 3.41 3.31
CA LEU A 168 -1.55 4.58 3.94
C LEU A 168 -2.76 4.19 4.82
N GLY A 169 -3.55 3.20 4.40
CA GLY A 169 -4.65 2.68 5.21
C GLY A 169 -4.18 1.98 6.48
N GLN A 170 -3.09 1.21 6.38
CA GLN A 170 -2.46 0.59 7.55
C GLN A 170 -1.91 1.63 8.54
N LEU A 171 -1.33 2.72 8.02
CA LEU A 171 -0.84 3.81 8.86
C LEU A 171 -1.97 4.57 9.55
N GLU A 172 -3.09 4.80 8.87
CA GLU A 172 -4.30 5.33 9.51
C GLU A 172 -4.83 4.36 10.57
N ILE A 173 -4.82 3.04 10.33
CA ILE A 173 -5.16 2.06 11.36
C ILE A 173 -4.26 2.23 12.59
N MET A 174 -2.95 2.35 12.41
CA MET A 174 -2.01 2.55 13.52
C MET A 174 -2.24 3.86 14.28
N ARG A 175 -2.52 4.95 13.56
CA ARG A 175 -2.80 6.28 14.14
C ARG A 175 -4.19 6.43 14.75
N ASP A 176 -5.03 5.41 14.63
CA ASP A 176 -6.46 5.51 14.90
C ASP A 176 -7.11 6.62 14.06
N GLY A 177 -6.77 6.68 12.78
CA GLY A 177 -7.26 7.64 11.80
C GLY A 177 -8.57 7.23 11.14
N ASN A 178 -8.90 7.89 10.04
CA ASN A 178 -10.10 7.60 9.25
C ASN A 178 -9.74 6.70 8.07
N ILE A 179 -10.57 5.69 7.86
CA ILE A 179 -10.38 4.69 6.80
C ILE A 179 -11.62 4.58 5.93
N VAL A 180 -11.41 4.11 4.71
CA VAL A 180 -12.46 3.81 3.74
C VAL A 180 -12.42 2.33 3.42
N VAL A 181 -13.58 1.71 3.53
CA VAL A 181 -13.80 0.28 3.28
C VAL A 181 -14.72 0.13 2.08
N GLY A 182 -14.45 -0.85 1.23
CA GLY A 182 -15.28 -1.18 0.08
C GLY A 182 -14.60 -2.20 -0.83
N ASN A 183 -14.94 -2.19 -2.12
CA ASN A 183 -14.22 -2.98 -3.11
C ASN A 183 -13.31 -2.07 -3.93
N THR A 184 -12.17 -2.58 -4.38
CA THR A 184 -11.20 -1.84 -5.21
C THR A 184 -11.86 -1.14 -6.40
N GLY A 185 -12.77 -1.82 -7.10
CA GLY A 185 -13.37 -1.32 -8.32
C GLY A 185 -12.39 -1.25 -9.49
N GLU A 186 -12.91 -0.80 -10.62
CA GLU A 186 -12.20 -0.80 -11.92
C GLU A 186 -10.98 0.12 -11.90
N VAL A 187 -11.13 1.30 -11.29
CA VAL A 187 -10.10 2.34 -11.22
C VAL A 187 -8.87 1.86 -10.44
N ILE A 188 -9.06 1.29 -9.25
CA ILE A 188 -7.93 0.79 -8.44
C ILE A 188 -7.32 -0.43 -9.12
N SER A 189 -8.14 -1.29 -9.76
CA SER A 189 -7.65 -2.40 -10.56
C SER A 189 -6.69 -1.93 -11.65
N VAL A 190 -6.98 -0.84 -12.37
CA VAL A 190 -6.02 -0.23 -13.31
C VAL A 190 -4.82 0.38 -12.56
N GLY A 191 -5.08 1.16 -11.51
CA GLY A 191 -4.07 1.93 -10.80
C GLY A 191 -2.96 1.11 -10.15
N ILE A 192 -3.25 -0.10 -9.67
CA ILE A 192 -2.24 -0.99 -9.06
C ILE A 192 -1.15 -1.39 -10.06
N GLY A 193 -1.45 -1.38 -11.37
CA GLY A 193 -0.48 -1.66 -12.43
C GLY A 193 0.47 -0.48 -12.70
N MET A 194 0.08 0.74 -12.34
CA MET A 194 0.80 1.98 -12.64
C MET A 194 1.93 2.22 -11.63
N THR A 195 2.93 1.34 -11.67
CA THR A 195 4.00 1.25 -10.69
C THR A 195 5.22 2.10 -11.04
N ILE A 196 6.23 2.06 -10.19
CA ILE A 196 7.54 2.70 -10.38
C ILE A 196 8.67 1.68 -10.22
N ALA A 197 9.83 2.05 -10.77
CA ALA A 197 11.01 1.20 -10.78
C ALA A 197 11.70 1.28 -9.42
N GLU A 198 11.77 0.16 -8.71
CA GLU A 198 12.36 0.11 -7.38
C GLU A 198 13.41 -0.99 -7.24
N LYS A 199 14.52 -0.67 -6.58
CA LYS A 199 15.41 -1.66 -5.98
C LYS A 199 14.72 -2.24 -4.76
N PHE A 200 14.58 -3.57 -4.77
CA PHE A 200 13.87 -4.31 -3.73
C PHE A 200 12.46 -3.72 -3.55
N GLY A 201 11.74 -3.55 -4.66
CA GLY A 201 10.41 -2.98 -4.63
C GLY A 201 9.43 -3.83 -3.83
N ARG A 202 8.37 -3.18 -3.38
CA ARG A 202 7.34 -3.79 -2.53
C ARG A 202 6.53 -4.86 -3.26
N ILE A 203 6.41 -4.72 -4.58
CA ILE A 203 5.76 -5.67 -5.46
C ILE A 203 6.81 -6.41 -6.30
N PHE A 204 7.67 -5.65 -7.00
CA PHE A 204 8.68 -6.21 -7.89
C PHE A 204 10.08 -6.13 -7.27
N PRO A 205 10.87 -7.23 -7.26
CA PRO A 205 12.18 -7.26 -6.62
C PRO A 205 13.24 -6.39 -7.32
N THR A 206 12.99 -6.01 -8.58
CA THR A 206 13.91 -5.29 -9.46
C THR A 206 13.18 -4.18 -10.22
N ARG A 207 13.95 -3.21 -10.75
CA ARG A 207 13.49 -2.05 -11.53
C ARG A 207 12.93 -2.42 -12.90
N GLN A 208 11.74 -3.04 -12.92
CA GLN A 208 11.13 -3.56 -14.15
C GLN A 208 10.28 -2.52 -14.90
N TYR A 209 9.52 -1.70 -14.18
CA TYR A 209 8.53 -0.78 -14.75
C TYR A 209 8.90 0.64 -14.38
N LYS A 210 9.15 1.50 -15.36
CA LYS A 210 9.45 2.92 -15.13
C LYS A 210 8.17 3.70 -14.83
N ALA A 211 8.31 4.94 -14.34
CA ALA A 211 7.19 5.87 -14.33
C ALA A 211 6.59 6.05 -15.74
N GLY A 212 5.27 6.15 -15.82
CA GLY A 212 4.52 6.21 -17.09
C GLY A 212 4.19 4.82 -17.68
N ASP A 213 4.53 3.76 -16.97
CA ASP A 213 4.37 2.39 -17.44
C ASP A 213 3.27 1.63 -16.68
N THR A 214 2.87 0.48 -17.22
CA THR A 214 1.97 -0.46 -16.53
C THR A 214 2.60 -1.85 -16.42
N ALA A 215 2.44 -2.45 -15.24
CA ALA A 215 2.85 -3.81 -14.93
C ALA A 215 1.83 -4.87 -15.33
N HIS A 216 0.58 -4.50 -15.63
CA HIS A 216 -0.42 -5.46 -16.12
C HIS A 216 -0.19 -5.79 -17.60
N GLY A 217 -0.09 -4.75 -18.44
CA GLY A 217 0.05 -4.89 -19.88
C GLY A 217 -1.13 -5.59 -20.55
N SER A 218 -2.33 -5.50 -19.97
CA SER A 218 -3.52 -6.25 -20.39
C SER A 218 -4.62 -5.39 -21.02
N GLY A 219 -4.35 -4.10 -21.25
CA GLY A 219 -5.28 -3.18 -21.91
C GLY A 219 -6.60 -3.08 -21.14
N GLU A 220 -7.73 -3.18 -21.84
CA GLU A 220 -9.04 -2.99 -21.21
C GLU A 220 -9.32 -3.99 -20.08
N TYR A 221 -8.73 -5.18 -20.11
CA TYR A 221 -8.92 -6.20 -19.06
C TYR A 221 -8.24 -5.83 -17.73
N ALA A 222 -7.34 -4.85 -17.70
CA ALA A 222 -6.71 -4.39 -16.46
C ALA A 222 -7.75 -3.93 -15.42
N LYS A 223 -8.89 -3.39 -15.87
CA LYS A 223 -9.98 -2.95 -14.99
C LYS A 223 -10.70 -4.09 -14.27
N THR A 224 -10.54 -5.35 -14.70
CA THR A 224 -11.23 -6.50 -14.11
C THR A 224 -10.37 -7.33 -13.17
N LEU A 225 -9.04 -7.19 -13.21
CA LEU A 225 -8.09 -8.07 -12.52
C LEU A 225 -8.30 -8.15 -11.00
N LYS A 226 -8.50 -7.00 -10.36
CA LYS A 226 -8.65 -6.89 -8.92
C LYS A 226 -9.96 -6.24 -8.50
N ARG A 227 -10.88 -5.94 -9.42
CA ARG A 227 -12.10 -5.12 -9.25
C ARG A 227 -12.96 -5.49 -8.03
N ASP A 228 -13.06 -6.78 -7.75
CA ASP A 228 -14.00 -7.31 -6.78
C ASP A 228 -13.32 -7.66 -5.45
N ILE A 229 -12.03 -7.32 -5.29
CA ILE A 229 -11.27 -7.56 -4.05
C ILE A 229 -11.66 -6.52 -2.99
N PRO A 230 -12.03 -6.95 -1.78
CA PRO A 230 -12.15 -6.08 -0.61
C PRO A 230 -10.92 -5.20 -0.37
N ILE A 231 -11.13 -3.96 0.07
CA ILE A 231 -10.04 -3.03 0.37
C ILE A 231 -10.34 -2.22 1.64
N ILE A 232 -9.31 -2.01 2.46
CA ILE A 232 -9.30 -1.03 3.54
C ILE A 232 -8.19 -0.03 3.26
N ALA A 233 -8.56 1.18 2.87
CA ALA A 233 -7.63 2.26 2.53
C ALA A 233 -7.74 3.44 3.50
N ALA A 234 -6.82 4.40 3.40
CA ALA A 234 -6.95 5.67 4.07
C ALA A 234 -8.10 6.50 3.48
N ASP A 235 -8.60 7.47 4.26
CA ASP A 235 -9.48 8.50 3.72
C ASP A 235 -8.85 9.19 2.50
N LYS A 236 -9.66 9.43 1.45
CA LYS A 236 -9.20 10.02 0.20
C LYS A 236 -8.53 11.39 0.40
N ALA A 237 -8.91 12.15 1.43
CA ALA A 237 -8.25 13.41 1.80
C ALA A 237 -6.80 13.19 2.27
N VAL A 238 -6.54 12.10 3.00
CA VAL A 238 -5.17 11.72 3.42
C VAL A 238 -4.33 11.36 2.20
N ILE A 239 -4.89 10.57 1.28
CA ILE A 239 -4.19 10.17 0.06
C ILE A 239 -3.93 11.39 -0.84
N ALA A 240 -4.91 12.28 -0.98
CA ALA A 240 -4.77 13.53 -1.71
C ALA A 240 -3.65 14.39 -1.11
N LYS A 241 -3.64 14.59 0.21
CA LYS A 241 -2.62 15.37 0.90
C LYS A 241 -1.19 14.85 0.64
N GLN A 242 -0.98 13.53 0.71
CA GLN A 242 0.34 12.95 0.44
C GLN A 242 0.75 13.13 -1.04
N THR A 243 -0.19 12.92 -1.96
CA THR A 243 0.07 13.06 -3.40
C THR A 243 0.37 14.52 -3.76
N ILE A 244 -0.42 15.46 -3.24
CA ILE A 244 -0.22 16.90 -3.45
C ILE A 244 1.16 17.34 -2.94
N LYS A 245 1.60 16.84 -1.78
CA LYS A 245 2.93 17.11 -1.25
C LYS A 245 4.02 16.71 -2.24
N ALA A 246 3.93 15.53 -2.84
CA ALA A 246 4.89 15.07 -3.86
C ALA A 246 4.85 15.94 -5.12
N LEU A 247 3.65 16.27 -5.61
CA LEU A 247 3.48 17.10 -6.80
C LEU A 247 4.01 18.53 -6.60
N GLN A 248 3.73 19.14 -5.45
CA GLN A 248 4.23 20.48 -5.10
C GLN A 248 5.73 20.51 -4.84
N PHE A 249 6.32 19.38 -4.42
CA PHE A 249 7.77 19.22 -4.36
C PHE A 249 8.42 19.16 -5.75
N GLY A 250 7.62 18.98 -6.82
CA GLY A 250 8.08 19.00 -8.21
C GLY A 250 8.15 17.62 -8.85
N MET A 251 7.51 16.59 -8.27
CA MET A 251 7.40 15.28 -8.92
C MET A 251 6.39 15.36 -10.08
N ILE A 252 6.80 14.89 -11.25
CA ILE A 252 5.97 14.90 -12.46
C ILE A 252 5.38 13.49 -12.69
N PRO A 253 4.05 13.32 -12.70
CA PRO A 253 3.40 12.06 -13.06
C PRO A 253 3.78 11.60 -14.45
N GLY A 254 4.03 10.30 -14.57
CA GLY A 254 4.49 9.70 -15.82
C GLY A 254 6.00 9.81 -16.01
N LYS A 255 6.72 10.64 -15.25
CA LYS A 255 8.18 10.82 -15.38
C LYS A 255 8.96 10.47 -14.11
N ASP A 256 8.60 11.08 -12.99
CA ASP A 256 9.26 10.83 -11.70
C ASP A 256 8.46 9.82 -10.88
N ILE A 257 7.13 9.94 -10.89
CA ILE A 257 6.18 9.08 -10.16
C ILE A 257 5.20 8.40 -11.13
N GLY A 258 4.54 7.34 -10.66
CA GLY A 258 3.60 6.54 -11.44
C GLY A 258 2.43 7.34 -12.00
N CYS A 259 1.84 6.85 -13.09
CA CYS A 259 0.70 7.47 -13.76
C CYS A 259 -0.64 6.84 -13.32
N SER A 260 -0.80 6.57 -12.02
CA SER A 260 -2.04 5.97 -11.50
C SER A 260 -3.23 6.92 -11.72
N PRO A 261 -4.46 6.41 -11.91
CA PRO A 261 -5.66 7.24 -12.04
C PRO A 261 -5.83 8.29 -10.94
N LEU A 262 -5.39 7.96 -9.72
CA LEU A 262 -5.39 8.85 -8.57
C LEU A 262 -4.41 10.02 -8.76
N VAL A 263 -3.15 9.71 -9.09
CA VAL A 263 -2.10 10.73 -9.26
C VAL A 263 -2.43 11.65 -10.43
N LEU A 264 -2.86 11.09 -11.57
CA LEU A 264 -3.24 11.86 -12.74
C LEU A 264 -4.44 12.77 -12.47
N SER A 265 -5.45 12.26 -11.77
CA SER A 265 -6.63 13.06 -11.39
C SER A 265 -6.27 14.23 -10.50
N ILE A 266 -5.34 14.07 -9.55
CA ILE A 266 -4.89 15.14 -8.66
C ILE A 266 -3.95 16.13 -9.38
N ALA A 267 -3.07 15.67 -10.26
CA ALA A 267 -2.21 16.58 -11.03
C ALA A 267 -3.05 17.43 -11.98
N LYS A 268 -3.96 16.80 -12.73
CA LYS A 268 -4.96 17.50 -13.54
C LYS A 268 -5.81 18.43 -12.66
N ALA A 269 -6.31 17.91 -11.54
CA ALA A 269 -6.73 18.58 -10.28
C ALA A 269 -6.26 20.03 -10.07
N MET A 270 -4.95 20.19 -10.20
CA MET A 270 -4.23 21.39 -9.80
C MET A 270 -3.59 22.11 -10.99
N GLY A 271 -3.85 21.65 -12.22
CA GLY A 271 -3.19 22.17 -13.41
C GLY A 271 -1.67 21.98 -13.39
N LEU A 272 -1.18 20.91 -12.74
CA LEU A 272 0.24 20.61 -12.65
C LEU A 272 0.69 19.77 -13.85
N GLU A 273 1.99 19.85 -14.14
CA GLU A 273 2.62 19.16 -15.26
C GLU A 273 2.43 17.63 -15.17
N ILE A 274 2.15 17.01 -16.31
CA ILE A 274 2.08 15.56 -16.49
C ILE A 274 2.89 15.25 -17.76
N ASP A 275 3.82 14.30 -17.68
CA ASP A 275 4.61 13.88 -18.84
C ASP A 275 3.80 12.91 -19.72
N LEU A 276 2.92 13.48 -20.54
CA LEU A 276 2.01 12.73 -21.41
C LEU A 276 2.72 11.94 -22.52
N ASP A 277 4.00 12.21 -22.78
CA ASP A 277 4.76 11.55 -23.83
C ASP A 277 5.63 10.42 -23.28
N ASN A 278 5.96 10.43 -21.98
CA ASN A 278 6.57 9.28 -21.33
C ASN A 278 5.57 8.20 -20.86
N ILE A 279 4.27 8.54 -20.77
CA ILE A 279 3.22 7.52 -20.55
C ILE A 279 3.10 6.64 -21.80
N THR A 280 3.31 5.34 -21.60
CA THR A 280 3.34 4.36 -22.70
C THR A 280 1.96 4.07 -23.28
N ASP A 281 1.90 3.65 -24.55
CA ASP A 281 0.65 3.27 -25.21
C ASP A 281 -0.12 2.18 -24.45
N ARG A 282 0.61 1.22 -23.87
CA ARG A 282 0.00 0.17 -23.04
C ARG A 282 -0.62 0.72 -21.75
N ALA A 283 0.04 1.67 -21.09
CA ALA A 283 -0.52 2.33 -19.91
C ALA A 283 -1.75 3.15 -20.29
N TYR A 284 -1.70 3.87 -21.43
CA TYR A 284 -2.87 4.58 -21.96
C TYR A 284 -4.03 3.64 -22.31
N ALA A 285 -3.78 2.46 -22.87
CA ALA A 285 -4.83 1.49 -23.16
C ALA A 285 -5.59 1.07 -21.89
N GLU A 286 -4.88 0.92 -20.77
CA GLU A 286 -5.49 0.60 -19.47
C GLU A 286 -6.18 1.81 -18.84
N LEU A 287 -5.55 3.00 -18.87
CA LEU A 287 -6.14 4.25 -18.34
C LEU A 287 -7.44 4.62 -19.07
N ALA A 288 -7.46 4.48 -20.39
CA ALA A 288 -8.64 4.76 -21.21
C ALA A 288 -9.84 3.86 -20.84
N SER A 289 -9.57 2.64 -20.37
CA SER A 289 -10.61 1.70 -19.94
C SER A 289 -11.42 2.16 -18.72
N VAL A 290 -10.90 3.14 -17.98
CA VAL A 290 -11.55 3.78 -16.82
C VAL A 290 -11.78 5.28 -17.05
N GLY A 291 -11.79 5.71 -18.32
CA GLY A 291 -12.14 7.08 -18.72
C GLY A 291 -11.01 8.11 -18.65
N ILE A 292 -9.77 7.69 -18.37
CA ILE A 292 -8.61 8.59 -18.37
C ILE A 292 -7.91 8.49 -19.73
N THR A 293 -8.30 9.37 -20.66
CA THR A 293 -7.72 9.43 -22.00
C THR A 293 -6.68 10.54 -22.13
N LYS A 294 -5.88 10.51 -23.21
CA LYS A 294 -4.91 11.58 -23.50
C LYS A 294 -5.62 12.92 -23.77
N GLU A 295 -6.79 12.86 -24.40
CA GLU A 295 -7.66 14.02 -24.67
C GLU A 295 -8.16 14.59 -23.34
N TRP A 296 -8.72 13.74 -22.47
CA TRP A 296 -9.17 14.17 -21.15
C TRP A 296 -8.05 14.82 -20.36
N LEU A 297 -6.82 14.29 -20.38
CA LEU A 297 -5.69 14.90 -19.67
C LEU A 297 -5.34 16.29 -20.22
N ARG A 298 -5.47 16.51 -21.53
CA ARG A 298 -5.18 17.78 -22.22
C ARG A 298 -6.27 18.84 -22.10
N GLU A 299 -7.51 18.46 -21.76
CA GLU A 299 -8.61 19.41 -21.60
C GLU A 299 -8.26 20.52 -20.60
N GLU A 300 -8.39 21.77 -21.04
CA GLU A 300 -8.22 22.94 -20.18
C GLU A 300 -9.29 23.00 -19.09
N ARG A 301 -8.90 23.52 -17.94
CA ARG A 301 -9.76 23.62 -16.76
C ARG A 301 -9.16 24.63 -15.80
N ILE A 302 -10.02 25.21 -14.97
CA ILE A 302 -9.60 26.10 -13.90
C ILE A 302 -8.87 25.27 -12.84
N PRO A 303 -7.59 25.55 -12.54
CA PRO A 303 -6.85 24.86 -11.50
C PRO A 303 -7.49 25.04 -10.12
N LEU A 304 -7.53 23.98 -9.33
CA LEU A 304 -7.96 24.04 -7.93
C LEU A 304 -6.73 24.20 -7.03
N SER A 305 -6.90 24.90 -5.92
CA SER A 305 -5.91 24.93 -4.84
C SER A 305 -5.80 23.57 -4.14
N ALA A 306 -4.71 23.38 -3.37
CA ALA A 306 -4.51 22.16 -2.58
C ALA A 306 -5.67 21.89 -1.61
N ASP A 307 -6.14 22.92 -0.90
CA ASP A 307 -7.24 22.81 0.07
C ASP A 307 -8.58 22.47 -0.61
N GLU A 308 -8.81 22.99 -1.81
CA GLU A 308 -9.99 22.63 -2.61
C GLU A 308 -9.94 21.19 -3.09
N VAL A 309 -8.77 20.70 -3.51
CA VAL A 309 -8.61 19.29 -3.92
C VAL A 309 -8.82 18.36 -2.73
N ILE A 310 -8.25 18.68 -1.56
CA ILE A 310 -8.38 17.87 -0.34
C ILE A 310 -9.84 17.86 0.14
N SER A 311 -10.51 19.01 0.20
CA SER A 311 -11.92 19.09 0.63
C SER A 311 -12.88 18.41 -0.34
N LYS A 312 -12.55 18.32 -1.63
CA LYS A 312 -13.32 17.62 -2.66
C LYS A 312 -12.77 16.23 -2.99
N ALA A 313 -11.89 15.66 -2.15
CA ALA A 313 -11.17 14.44 -2.46
C ALA A 313 -12.10 13.25 -2.72
N ASP A 314 -13.24 13.15 -2.04
CA ASP A 314 -14.20 12.05 -2.24
C ASP A 314 -14.75 11.99 -3.68
N THR A 315 -14.90 13.15 -4.31
CA THR A 315 -15.40 13.32 -5.67
C THR A 315 -14.27 13.30 -6.70
N LEU A 316 -13.13 13.93 -6.40
CA LEU A 316 -12.03 14.10 -7.36
C LEU A 316 -11.11 12.90 -7.46
N VAL A 317 -10.87 12.20 -6.35
CA VAL A 317 -9.99 11.04 -6.31
C VAL A 317 -10.81 9.82 -6.69
N PRO A 318 -10.64 9.25 -7.89
CA PRO A 318 -11.42 8.10 -8.31
C PRO A 318 -10.98 6.86 -7.51
N GLY A 319 -11.83 5.84 -7.40
CA GLY A 319 -11.47 4.60 -6.73
C GLY A 319 -12.64 3.86 -6.10
N ILE A 320 -12.37 3.29 -4.93
CA ILE A 320 -13.20 2.37 -4.12
C ILE A 320 -14.70 2.41 -4.44
N ASN A 321 -15.22 1.27 -4.87
CA ASN A 321 -16.64 1.02 -5.07
C ASN A 321 -17.35 0.75 -3.74
N ASN A 322 -18.58 1.25 -3.63
CA ASN A 322 -19.43 1.16 -2.42
C ASN A 322 -18.70 1.61 -1.14
N PRO A 323 -18.06 2.79 -1.12
CA PRO A 323 -17.20 3.21 -0.02
C PRO A 323 -18.02 3.46 1.24
N ARG A 324 -17.52 2.97 2.38
CA ARG A 324 -18.00 3.27 3.72
C ARG A 324 -16.85 3.82 4.56
N LYS A 325 -17.10 4.92 5.26
CA LYS A 325 -16.11 5.56 6.13
C LYS A 325 -16.23 5.03 7.55
N PHE A 326 -15.10 4.74 8.17
CA PHE A 326 -15.00 4.28 9.55
C PHE A 326 -13.86 5.00 10.27
N LYS A 327 -13.98 5.12 11.59
CA LYS A 327 -12.80 5.29 12.44
C LYS A 327 -12.08 3.94 12.51
N ALA A 328 -10.75 3.92 12.54
CA ALA A 328 -10.02 2.66 12.67
C ALA A 328 -10.42 1.86 13.92
N SER A 329 -10.69 2.53 15.05
CA SER A 329 -11.22 1.91 16.27
C SER A 329 -12.55 1.19 16.10
N ASP A 330 -13.35 1.52 15.07
CA ASP A 330 -14.66 0.90 14.86
C ASP A 330 -14.54 -0.53 14.31
N ILE A 331 -13.41 -0.85 13.67
CA ILE A 331 -13.17 -2.16 13.05
C ILE A 331 -11.98 -2.91 13.66
N THR A 332 -11.25 -2.28 14.59
CA THR A 332 -10.10 -2.88 15.26
C THR A 332 -10.37 -3.15 16.73
N LEU A 333 -9.77 -4.23 17.23
CA LEU A 333 -9.68 -4.53 18.64
C LEU A 333 -8.26 -4.25 19.11
N LEU A 334 -8.10 -3.47 20.18
CA LEU A 334 -6.82 -3.40 20.89
C LEU A 334 -6.64 -4.69 21.71
N LYS A 335 -5.52 -5.36 21.51
CA LYS A 335 -5.14 -6.59 22.21
C LYS A 335 -3.82 -6.39 22.93
N GLU A 336 -3.67 -7.09 24.05
CA GLU A 336 -2.48 -7.02 24.90
C GLU A 336 -2.02 -8.44 25.25
N ILE A 337 -0.70 -8.64 25.27
CA ILE A 337 -0.04 -9.90 25.67
C ILE A 337 0.91 -9.57 26.82
N GLU A 338 0.82 -10.32 27.92
CA GLU A 338 1.79 -10.28 29.01
C GLU A 338 3.08 -10.99 28.56
N ILE A 339 4.23 -10.34 28.79
CA ILE A 339 5.55 -10.75 28.29
C ILE A 339 6.37 -11.36 29.42
#